data_AF-A0A973KUB9-F1
#
_entry.id   AF-A0A973KUB9-F1
#
_cell.length_a   1.000
_cell.length_b   1.000
_cell.length_c   1.000
_cell.angle_alpha   90.00
_cell.angle_beta   90.00
_cell.angle_gamma   90.00
#
_symmetry.space_group_name_H-M   'P 1'
#
loop_
_entity.id
_entity.type
_entity.pdbx_description
1 polymer ?
#
loop_
_entity_poly.entity_id
_entity_poly.type
_entity_poly.pdbx_seq_one_letter_code
_entity_poly.pdbx_strand_id
1 'polypeptide(L)'
;MSAARSEREATFEGTGLFDPQDLRLLAAVDRVREEPPEELDAIYYDTPDLRLLTRGVTLRRRSGGHDAGWHVKLPTEGPARLEVHAPLKAGKGGAVPGELLNRTAAYARGRP
;
A
#
# COMPACT_ATOMS: atom_id res chain seq x y z
N MET A 1 -5.14 -6.93 -15.56
CA MET A 1 -5.55 -5.51 -15.62
C MET A 1 -5.41 -4.93 -14.22
N SER A 2 -5.14 -3.62 -14.11
CA SER A 2 -5.14 -2.94 -12.81
C SER A 2 -6.57 -2.58 -12.37
N ALA A 3 -6.75 -2.27 -11.09
CA ALA A 3 -7.98 -1.73 -10.54
C ALA A 3 -7.65 -0.54 -9.62
N ALA A 4 -8.48 0.51 -9.63
CA ALA A 4 -8.30 1.69 -8.80
C ALA A 4 -9.39 1.77 -7.72
N ARG A 5 -9.01 2.11 -6.49
CA ARG A 5 -9.93 2.31 -5.36
C ARG A 5 -9.51 3.52 -4.54
N SER A 6 -10.49 4.25 -4.00
CA SER A 6 -10.21 5.23 -2.94
C SER A 6 -9.97 4.48 -1.65
N GLU A 7 -8.91 4.82 -0.93
CA GLU A 7 -8.53 4.22 0.34
C GLU A 7 -8.48 5.30 1.43
N ARG A 8 -8.97 4.97 2.62
CA ARG A 8 -8.79 5.74 3.85
C ARG A 8 -8.31 4.77 4.92
N GLU A 9 -7.20 5.10 5.54
CA GLU A 9 -6.54 4.27 6.54
C GLU A 9 -6.07 5.18 7.67
N ALA A 10 -6.23 4.73 8.91
CA ALA A 10 -5.67 5.37 10.10
C ALA A 10 -4.78 4.34 10.80
N THR A 11 -3.48 4.63 10.84
CA THR A 11 -2.50 3.78 11.51
C THR A 11 -2.16 4.41 12.86
N PHE A 12 -2.18 3.59 13.91
CA PHE A 12 -1.83 3.99 15.26
C PHE A 12 -0.57 3.25 15.67
N GLU A 13 0.36 3.95 16.32
CA GLU A 13 1.50 3.30 16.97
C GLU A 13 1.02 2.62 18.25
N GLY A 14 1.36 1.34 18.43
CA GLY A 14 1.07 0.58 19.63
C GLY A 14 2.36 0.08 20.28
N THR A 15 2.34 -0.08 21.61
CA THR A 15 3.47 -0.66 22.36
C THR A 15 3.54 -2.17 22.17
N GLY A 16 3.94 -2.64 20.99
CA GLY A 16 4.47 -3.99 20.70
C GLY A 16 3.59 -5.23 20.95
N LEU A 17 2.52 -5.12 21.72
CA LEU A 17 1.59 -6.17 22.09
C LEU A 17 0.20 -5.67 21.73
N PHE A 18 -0.14 -5.74 20.45
CA PHE A 18 -1.52 -5.58 20.03
C PHE A 18 -2.31 -6.75 20.64
N ASP A 19 -3.01 -6.51 21.74
CA ASP A 19 -3.97 -7.47 22.29
C ASP A 19 -5.35 -7.19 21.69
N PRO A 20 -5.91 -8.09 20.84
CA PRO A 20 -7.26 -7.95 20.33
C PRO A 20 -8.32 -7.87 21.46
N GLN A 21 -8.03 -8.39 22.66
CA GLN A 21 -8.92 -8.28 23.82
C GLN A 21 -9.02 -6.83 24.32
N ASP A 22 -7.96 -6.04 24.23
CA ASP A 22 -8.00 -4.62 24.63
C ASP A 22 -8.96 -3.81 23.75
N LEU A 23 -9.05 -4.14 22.46
CA LEU A 23 -10.02 -3.49 21.56
C LEU A 23 -11.47 -3.72 22.00
N ARG A 24 -11.77 -4.87 22.62
CA ARG A 24 -13.12 -5.17 23.14
C ARG A 24 -13.50 -4.31 24.35
N LEU A 25 -12.52 -3.67 25.00
CA LEU A 25 -12.75 -2.78 26.15
C LEU A 25 -13.16 -1.37 25.71
N LEU A 26 -12.98 -1.01 24.44
CA LEU A 26 -13.35 0.30 23.91
C LEU A 26 -14.85 0.36 23.64
N ALA A 27 -15.57 1.24 24.35
CA ALA A 27 -17.02 1.39 24.22
C ALA A 27 -17.51 1.72 22.79
N ALA A 28 -16.65 2.28 21.95
CA ALA A 28 -16.96 2.60 20.56
C ALA A 28 -16.83 1.41 19.58
N VAL A 29 -16.34 0.25 20.03
CA VAL A 29 -16.11 -0.93 19.17
C VAL A 29 -17.36 -1.82 19.16
N ASP A 30 -17.95 -2.01 17.97
CA ASP A 30 -19.10 -2.91 17.75
C ASP A 30 -18.71 -4.39 17.85
N ARG A 31 -17.56 -4.77 17.26
CA ARG A 31 -17.12 -6.17 17.16
C ARG A 31 -15.63 -6.27 16.89
N VAL A 32 -15.01 -7.31 17.48
CA VAL A 32 -13.64 -7.73 17.21
C VAL A 32 -13.65 -9.14 16.63
N ARG A 33 -12.92 -9.34 15.54
CA ARG A 33 -12.62 -10.66 14.96
C ARG A 33 -11.12 -10.86 14.99
N GLU A 34 -10.69 -12.02 15.46
CA GLU A 34 -9.31 -12.47 15.35
C GLU A 34 -9.11 -13.17 14.00
N GLU A 35 -8.05 -12.80 13.31
CA GLU A 35 -7.59 -13.45 12.08
C GLU A 35 -6.22 -14.09 12.34
N PRO A 36 -5.90 -15.22 11.70
CA PRO A 36 -4.55 -15.78 11.76
C PRO A 36 -3.51 -14.76 11.30
N PRO A 37 -2.30 -14.75 11.88
CA PRO A 37 -1.21 -13.92 11.37
C PRO A 37 -0.91 -14.23 9.90
N GLU A 38 -0.70 -13.19 9.10
CA GLU A 38 -0.22 -13.30 7.72
C GLU A 38 1.23 -12.78 7.64
N GLU A 39 2.10 -13.54 6.97
CA GLU A 39 3.43 -13.05 6.61
C GLU A 39 3.36 -12.20 5.35
N LEU A 40 3.82 -10.95 5.45
CA LEU A 40 3.80 -9.97 4.36
C LEU A 40 5.22 -9.52 4.04
N ASP A 41 5.62 -9.66 2.78
CA ASP A 41 6.91 -9.18 2.28
C ASP A 41 6.66 -8.09 1.22
N ALA A 42 7.35 -6.95 1.31
CA ALA A 42 7.15 -5.84 0.40
C ALA A 42 8.45 -5.21 -0.07
N ILE A 43 8.59 -5.10 -1.40
CA ILE A 43 9.66 -4.36 -2.07
C ILE A 43 9.12 -3.00 -2.49
N TYR A 44 9.80 -1.94 -2.08
CA TYR A 44 9.46 -0.56 -2.43
C TYR A 44 10.35 -0.07 -3.57
N TYR A 45 9.74 0.64 -4.52
CA TYR A 45 10.43 1.20 -5.68
C TYR A 45 10.31 2.71 -5.64
N ASP A 46 11.44 3.38 -5.83
CA ASP A 46 11.54 4.82 -5.98
C ASP A 46 12.71 5.14 -6.91
N THR A 47 12.78 6.39 -7.32
CA THR A 47 13.95 7.00 -7.95
C THR A 47 15.12 7.09 -6.96
N PRO A 48 16.37 7.18 -7.42
CA PRO A 48 17.54 7.29 -6.54
C PRO A 48 17.49 8.49 -5.56
N ASP A 49 16.81 9.57 -5.93
CA ASP A 49 16.63 10.78 -5.12
C ASP A 49 15.24 10.86 -4.44
N LEU A 50 14.53 9.72 -4.30
CA LEU A 50 13.29 9.58 -3.52
C LEU A 50 12.13 10.50 -3.97
N ARG A 51 12.00 10.75 -5.27
CA ARG A 51 10.98 11.64 -5.85
C ARG A 51 9.55 11.19 -5.62
N LEU A 52 9.28 9.88 -5.57
CA LEU A 52 7.93 9.40 -5.31
C LEU A 52 7.59 9.65 -3.84
N LEU A 53 8.45 9.23 -2.93
CA LEU A 53 8.29 9.41 -1.49
C LEU A 53 8.10 10.89 -1.12
N THR A 54 8.95 11.78 -1.63
CA THR A 54 8.88 13.23 -1.36
C THR A 54 7.59 13.88 -1.88
N ARG A 55 6.84 13.22 -2.77
CA ARG A 55 5.54 13.67 -3.29
C ARG A 55 4.36 12.89 -2.70
N GLY A 56 4.60 12.08 -1.67
CA GLY A 56 3.55 11.25 -1.07
C GLY A 56 3.04 10.18 -2.04
N VAL A 57 3.88 9.67 -2.94
CA VAL A 57 3.60 8.52 -3.79
C VAL A 57 4.34 7.30 -3.26
N THR A 58 3.65 6.17 -3.18
CA THR A 58 4.26 4.90 -2.77
C THR A 58 4.00 3.86 -3.84
N LEU A 59 5.06 3.29 -4.42
CA LEU A 59 5.00 2.16 -5.33
C LEU A 59 5.64 0.95 -4.64
N ARG A 60 4.87 -0.13 -4.48
CA ARG A 60 5.37 -1.37 -3.87
C ARG A 60 4.88 -2.61 -4.58
N ARG A 61 5.68 -3.67 -4.50
CA ARG A 61 5.27 -5.05 -4.80
C ARG A 61 5.21 -5.79 -3.47
N ARG A 62 4.03 -6.29 -3.09
CA ARG A 62 3.83 -7.08 -1.88
C ARG A 62 3.48 -8.53 -2.21
N SER A 63 4.15 -9.47 -1.55
CA SER A 63 3.79 -10.89 -1.50
C SER A 63 3.29 -11.30 -0.12
N GLY A 64 2.54 -12.40 -0.07
CA GLY A 64 1.88 -12.86 1.15
C GLY A 64 0.54 -12.16 1.40
N GLY A 65 -0.30 -12.81 2.20
CA GLY A 65 -1.64 -12.37 2.53
C GLY A 65 -2.63 -12.30 1.37
N HIS A 66 -3.87 -11.92 1.69
CA HIS A 66 -4.98 -11.88 0.72
C HIS A 66 -4.88 -10.73 -0.30
N ASP A 67 -4.08 -9.71 -0.05
CA ASP A 67 -3.92 -8.52 -0.89
C ASP A 67 -2.52 -8.45 -1.54
N ALA A 68 -1.98 -9.62 -1.92
CA ALA A 68 -0.73 -9.73 -2.67
C ALA A 68 -0.86 -9.08 -4.05
N GLY A 69 0.14 -8.29 -4.45
CA GLY A 69 0.11 -7.57 -5.71
C GLY A 69 1.06 -6.39 -5.78
N TRP A 70 0.91 -5.62 -6.85
CA TRP A 70 1.52 -4.31 -6.99
C TRP A 70 0.53 -3.25 -6.52
N HIS A 71 1.04 -2.26 -5.81
CA HIS A 71 0.24 -1.17 -5.26
C HIS A 71 0.91 0.16 -5.58
N VAL A 72 0.13 1.11 -6.07
CA VAL A 72 0.51 2.52 -6.15
C VAL A 72 -0.47 3.32 -5.30
N LYS A 73 0.00 3.95 -4.22
CA LYS A 73 -0.78 4.95 -3.48
C LYS A 73 -0.42 6.34 -4.01
N LEU A 74 -1.39 7.06 -4.56
CA LEU A 74 -1.28 8.42 -5.08
C LEU A 74 -1.95 9.41 -4.12
N PRO A 75 -1.40 10.63 -3.98
CA PRO A 75 -2.04 11.67 -3.18
C PRO A 75 -3.35 12.14 -3.82
N THR A 76 -4.31 12.56 -2.99
CA THR A 76 -5.53 13.26 -3.41
C THR A 76 -5.72 14.52 -2.55
N GLU A 77 -6.73 15.33 -2.84
CA GLU A 77 -7.12 16.45 -1.98
C GLU A 77 -7.81 15.91 -0.72
N GLY A 78 -7.05 15.73 0.37
CA GLY A 78 -7.57 15.30 1.68
C GLY A 78 -6.85 14.05 2.25
N PRO A 79 -7.42 13.42 3.30
CA PRO A 79 -6.79 12.29 3.99
C PRO A 79 -6.90 10.95 3.24
N ALA A 80 -7.70 10.91 2.17
CA ALA A 80 -7.81 9.72 1.33
C ALA A 80 -6.59 9.60 0.40
N ARG A 81 -6.35 8.41 -0.12
CA ARG A 81 -5.38 8.17 -1.19
C ARG A 81 -6.04 7.38 -2.30
N LEU A 82 -5.63 7.64 -3.54
CA LEU A 82 -6.03 6.80 -4.66
C LEU A 82 -5.06 5.63 -4.73
N GLU A 83 -5.56 4.42 -4.50
CA GLU A 83 -4.76 3.20 -4.63
C GLU A 83 -5.04 2.54 -5.97
N VAL A 84 -3.98 2.22 -6.71
CA VAL A 84 -4.05 1.40 -7.93
C VAL A 84 -3.37 0.06 -7.67
N HIS A 85 -4.13 -1.01 -7.81
CA HIS A 85 -3.68 -2.39 -7.63
C HIS A 85 -3.44 -3.07 -8.98
N ALA A 86 -2.41 -3.91 -9.07
CA ALA A 86 -2.26 -4.87 -10.17
C ALA A 86 -1.81 -6.25 -9.65
N PRO A 87 -2.14 -7.34 -10.36
CA PRO A 87 -1.76 -8.69 -9.94
C PRO A 87 -0.25 -8.88 -9.79
N LEU A 88 0.18 -9.71 -8.84
CA LEU A 88 1.61 -9.93 -8.51
C LEU A 88 2.49 -10.28 -9.73
N LYS A 89 1.93 -10.98 -10.72
CA LYS A 89 2.59 -11.43 -11.97
C LYS A 89 2.51 -10.42 -13.13
N ALA A 90 1.98 -9.21 -12.92
CA ALA A 90 1.81 -8.21 -13.99
C ALA A 90 3.14 -7.67 -14.55
N GLY A 91 4.23 -7.77 -13.80
CA GLY A 91 5.57 -7.32 -14.18
C GLY A 91 6.41 -8.45 -14.77
N LYS A 92 7.00 -8.24 -15.96
CA LYS A 92 7.94 -9.22 -16.55
C LYS A 92 9.22 -9.27 -15.71
N GLY A 93 9.62 -10.46 -15.28
CA GLY A 93 10.85 -10.65 -14.49
C GLY A 93 10.88 -9.88 -13.17
N GLY A 94 9.72 -9.51 -12.60
CA GLY A 94 9.65 -8.69 -11.38
C GLY A 94 9.85 -7.19 -11.60
N ALA A 95 9.96 -6.71 -12.84
CA ALA A 95 9.98 -5.28 -13.15
C ALA A 95 8.61 -4.64 -12.88
N VAL A 96 8.61 -3.33 -12.62
CA VAL A 96 7.36 -2.57 -12.42
C VAL A 96 6.47 -2.69 -13.67
N PRO A 97 5.18 -3.05 -13.53
CA PRO A 97 4.25 -3.11 -14.66
C PRO A 97 4.16 -1.76 -15.37
N GLY A 98 4.18 -1.77 -16.72
CA GLY A 98 4.19 -0.54 -17.54
C GLY A 98 3.03 0.41 -17.23
N GLU A 99 1.86 -0.12 -16.89
CA GLU A 99 0.71 0.71 -16.48
C GLU A 99 0.98 1.50 -15.20
N LEU A 100 1.67 0.90 -14.21
CA LEU A 100 2.01 1.55 -12.95
C LEU A 100 3.17 2.53 -13.13
N LEU A 101 4.12 2.23 -14.03
CA LEU A 101 5.14 3.20 -14.46
C LEU A 101 4.50 4.46 -15.06
N ASN A 102 3.52 4.30 -15.96
CA ASN A 102 2.83 5.44 -16.56
C ASN A 102 2.13 6.33 -15.51
N ARG A 103 1.53 5.71 -14.48
CA ARG A 103 0.86 6.44 -13.39
C ARG A 103 1.82 7.19 -12.46
N THR A 104 3.07 6.74 -12.37
CA THR A 104 4.09 7.32 -11.49
C THR A 104 5.07 8.25 -12.21
N ALA A 105 5.10 8.21 -13.56
CA ALA A 105 6.05 8.95 -14.39
C ALA A 105 6.06 10.46 -14.15
N ALA A 106 4.89 11.09 -13.98
CA ALA A 106 4.80 12.54 -13.70
C ALA A 106 5.47 12.91 -12.37
N TYR A 107 5.41 12.03 -11.38
CA TYR A 107 6.03 12.23 -10.06
C TYR A 107 7.54 11.95 -10.10
N ALA A 108 7.96 10.93 -10.84
CA ALA A 108 9.36 10.62 -11.09
C ALA A 108 10.07 11.66 -11.98
N ARG A 109 9.31 12.46 -12.75
CA ARG A 109 9.81 13.45 -13.71
C ARG A 109 10.81 12.86 -14.71
N GLY A 110 10.53 11.66 -15.21
CA GLY A 110 11.36 10.96 -16.19
C GLY A 110 12.65 10.34 -15.64
N ARG A 111 12.83 10.31 -14.32
CA ARG A 111 13.88 9.50 -13.70
C ARG A 111 13.51 8.01 -13.74
N PRO A 112 14.50 7.12 -13.98
CA PRO A 112 14.30 5.68 -13.94
C PRO A 112 13.98 5.20 -12.52
#